data_AF-A0A7V6R7A9-F1
#
_entry.id   AF-A0A7V6R7A9-F1
#
_cell.length_a   1.000
_cell.length_b   1.000
_cell.length_c   1.000
_cell.angle_alpha   90.00
_cell.angle_beta   90.00
_cell.angle_gamma   90.00
#
_symmetry.space_group_name_H-M   'P 1'
#
loop_
_entity.id
_entity.type
_entity.pdbx_description
1 polymer ?
#
loop_
_entity_poly.entity_id
_entity_poly.type
_entity_poly.pdbx_seq_one_letter_code
_entity_poly.pdbx_strand_id
1 'polypeptide(L)' 'NTIPLTEEKKLDKITVLSMGPLFAETIKRIHKGESVGEIFHGQLY' A
#
# COMPACT_ATOMS: atom_id res chain seq x y z
N ASN A 1 -4.22 0.29 -4.42
CA ASN A 1 -3.78 -0.29 -5.72
C ASN A 1 -2.89 0.75 -6.37
N THR A 2 -1.73 0.39 -6.88
CA THR A 2 -0.74 1.36 -7.40
C THR A 2 -0.92 1.66 -8.89
N ILE A 3 -1.39 0.67 -9.65
CA ILE A 3 -1.68 0.78 -11.07
C ILE A 3 -3.14 0.34 -11.28
N PRO A 4 -3.94 1.09 -12.04
CA PRO A 4 -5.31 0.69 -12.34
C PRO A 4 -5.32 -0.56 -13.23
N LEU A 5 -6.18 -1.51 -12.90
CA LEU A 5 -6.43 -2.69 -13.72
C LEU A 5 -7.55 -2.37 -14.71
N THR A 6 -7.27 -2.46 -16.00
CA THR A 6 -8.30 -2.29 -17.05
C THR A 6 -9.32 -3.42 -16.97
N GLU A 7 -10.57 -3.16 -17.37
CA GLU A 7 -11.66 -4.13 -17.27
C GLU A 7 -11.34 -5.46 -17.96
N GLU A 8 -10.73 -5.41 -19.15
CA GLU A 8 -10.30 -6.58 -19.93
C GLU A 8 -9.24 -7.45 -19.22
N LYS A 9 -8.55 -6.90 -18.20
CA LYS A 9 -7.49 -7.57 -17.44
C LYS A 9 -7.95 -8.01 -16.06
N LYS A 10 -9.23 -7.80 -15.71
CA LYS A 10 -9.84 -8.32 -14.48
C LYS A 10 -10.14 -9.81 -14.67
N LEU A 11 -9.20 -10.64 -14.21
CA LEU A 11 -9.33 -12.10 -14.22
C LEU A 11 -9.63 -12.59 -12.80
N ASP A 12 -10.46 -13.63 -12.66
CA ASP A 12 -10.83 -14.21 -11.35
C ASP A 12 -9.62 -14.74 -10.55
N LYS A 13 -8.50 -15.00 -11.23
CA LYS A 13 -7.25 -15.46 -10.62
C LYS A 13 -6.41 -14.32 -10.03
N ILE A 14 -6.77 -13.06 -10.26
CA ILE A 14 -6.04 -11.88 -9.76
C ILE A 14 -6.76 -11.34 -8.53
N THR A 15 -6.06 -11.33 -7.39
CA THR A 15 -6.52 -10.64 -6.18
C THR A 15 -5.85 -9.28 -6.08
N VAL A 16 -6.64 -8.21 -6.04
CA VAL A 16 -6.11 -6.85 -5.87
C VAL A 16 -6.05 -6.50 -4.40
N LEU A 17 -4.86 -6.18 -3.91
CA LEU A 17 -4.65 -5.69 -2.55
C LEU A 17 -4.52 -4.17 -2.53
N SER A 18 -5.12 -3.54 -1.51
CA SER A 18 -5.05 -2.10 -1.35
C SER A 18 -3.79 -1.66 -0.61
N MET A 19 -2.95 -0.90 -1.31
CA MET A 19 -1.84 -0.14 -0.72
C MET A 19 -2.26 1.18 -0.06
N GLY A 20 -3.55 1.56 -0.14
CA GLY A 20 -4.04 2.86 0.33
C GLY A 20 -3.68 3.18 1.80
N PRO A 21 -3.91 2.27 2.75
CA PRO A 21 -3.54 2.48 4.15
C PRO A 21 -2.04 2.74 4.35
N LEU A 22 -1.18 2.03 3.61
CA LEU A 22 0.27 2.21 3.68
C LEU A 22 0.68 3.62 3.23
N PHE A 23 0.09 4.12 2.14
CA PHE A 23 0.37 5.47 1.64
C PHE A 23 -0.13 6.55 2.59
N ALA A 24 -1.35 6.41 3.10
CA ALA A 24 -1.93 7.36 4.06
C ALA A 24 -1.04 7.49 5.30
N GLU A 25 -0.60 6.36 5.84
CA GLU A 25 0.24 6.33 7.03
C GLU A 25 1.67 6.84 6.76
N THR A 26 2.21 6.58 5.56
CA THR A 26 3.50 7.13 5.13
C THR A 26 3.46 8.66 5.02
N ILE A 27 2.42 9.22 4.38
CA ILE A 27 2.22 10.68 4.27
C ILE A 27 2.14 11.32 5.65
N LYS A 28 1.37 10.73 6.55
CA LYS A 28 1.23 11.19 7.94
C LYS A 28 2.56 11.20 8.68
N ARG A 29 3.38 10.15 8.55
CA ARG A 29 4.71 10.09 9.19
C ARG A 29 5.67 11.15 8.65
N ILE A 30 5.71 11.32 7.33
CA ILE A 30 6.52 12.37 6.68
C ILE A 30 6.11 13.76 7.20
N HIS A 31 4.81 14.03 7.28
CA HIS A 31 4.31 15.30 7.80
C HIS A 31 4.71 15.57 9.25
N LYS A 32 4.83 14.52 10.07
CA LYS A 32 5.18 14.61 11.50
C LYS A 32 6.68 14.46 11.79
N GLY A 33 7.51 14.18 10.78
CA GLY A 33 8.93 13.85 10.99
C GLY A 33 9.16 12.51 11.70
N GLU A 34 8.19 11.60 11.65
CA GLU A 34 8.28 10.25 12.23
C GLU A 34 9.01 9.29 11.27
N SER A 35 9.66 8.26 11.81
CA SER A 35 10.41 7.29 11.00
C SER A 35 9.48 6.44 10.13
N VAL A 36 9.62 6.57 8.81
CA VAL A 36 8.87 5.76 7.83
C VAL A 36 9.25 4.27 7.91
N GLY A 37 10.50 3.96 8.28
CA GLY A 37 11.00 2.58 8.36
C GLY A 37 10.22 1.70 9.33
N GLU A 38 9.67 2.29 10.40
CA GLU A 38 8.89 1.57 11.42
C GLU A 38 7.61 0.93 10.86
N ILE A 39 7.08 1.43 9.74
CA ILE A 39 5.90 0.84 9.09
C ILE A 39 6.17 -0.62 8.67
N PHE A 40 7.41 -0.97 8.35
CA PHE A 40 7.79 -2.29 7.86
C PHE A 40 8.14 -3.30 8.95
N HIS A 41 8.24 -2.87 10.22
CA HIS A 41 8.68 -3.74 11.32
C HIS A 41 7.60 -4.76 11.74
N GLY A 42 6.34 -4.57 11.36
CA GLY A 42 5.24 -5.52 11.56
C GLY A 42 4.95 -6.44 10.37
N GLN A 43 5.66 -6.27 9.25
CA GLN A 43 5.57 -7.13 8.06
C GLN A 43 6.75 -8.11 8.04
N LEU A 44 6.89 -8.92 9.09
CA LEU A 44 7.66 -10.16 9.01
C LEU A 44 6.80 -11.20 8.29
N TYR A 45 7.45 -12.03 7.47
CA TYR A 45 6.87 -13.27 6.93
C TYR A 45 6.19 -14.09 8.02
#